data_AF-A0AAN4Q9E8-F1
#
_entry.id   AF-A0AAN4Q9E8-F1
#
_cell.length_a   1.000
_cell.length_b   1.000
_cell.length_c   1.000
_cell.angle_alpha   90.00
_cell.angle_beta   90.00
_cell.angle_gamma   90.00
#
_symmetry.space_group_name_H-M   'P 1'
#
loop_
_entity.id
_entity.type
_entity.pdbx_description
1 polymer ?
#
loop_
_entity_poly.entity_id
_entity_poly.type
_entity_poly.pdbx_seq_one_letter_code
_entity_poly.pdbx_strand_id
1 'polypeptide(L)'
;MYDETFCSWVTRCALSPNVKLISESNIEEWSSPDHRQYFNPDWLLGREFELYESQAVELARLLKLDIDEIAHFFRPRSEFLLAPASRVAYCHLCIQSDVAFKRYPSWRKSWCYSTNAYCFQHRCLLSFLGDTLVADKQWKAFCKGDAGDYLPGKRGFAHRRSHGIPANNSRAWLTLRVQSWVDKLHRTSCVILPSSSIVALSSKVRDTVALVLNLLLSPRTDRNIAGGARDQFTAARPVIVHKLMSLKERLQYGARNSVPYERMSALFFIGLIFNIYSPKEEVLLRNLVEEAEFEMPDDLKTIGLICGHHVDALELDTLRQLVAENDKDKILSNAFLKGLLPREQWQG
;
A
#
# COMPACT_ATOMS: atom_id res chain seq x y z
N MET A 1 -2.90 13.65 -15.92
CA MET A 1 -3.51 12.31 -15.83
C MET A 1 -4.39 12.27 -14.60
N TYR A 2 -5.68 12.01 -14.75
CA TYR A 2 -6.64 11.99 -13.63
C TYR A 2 -6.27 10.89 -12.64
N ASP A 3 -6.10 11.24 -11.36
CA ASP A 3 -5.84 10.31 -10.25
C ASP A 3 -7.14 9.76 -9.65
N GLU A 4 -8.18 9.55 -10.47
CA GLU A 4 -9.48 9.05 -10.05
C GLU A 4 -9.67 7.61 -10.57
N THR A 5 -10.38 6.77 -9.81
CA THR A 5 -10.74 5.40 -10.23
C THR A 5 -11.90 5.41 -11.22
N PHE A 6 -12.03 4.36 -12.04
CA PHE A 6 -13.11 4.28 -13.03
C PHE A 6 -14.49 4.35 -12.38
N CYS A 7 -14.71 3.55 -11.33
CA CYS A 7 -15.96 3.51 -10.58
C CYS A 7 -16.35 4.90 -10.05
N SER A 8 -15.38 5.60 -9.44
CA SER A 8 -15.58 6.96 -8.93
C SER A 8 -15.96 7.93 -10.04
N TRP A 9 -15.27 7.84 -11.18
CA TRP A 9 -15.52 8.71 -12.33
C TRP A 9 -16.92 8.51 -12.90
N VAL A 10 -17.38 7.26 -13.07
CA VAL A 10 -18.74 6.94 -13.55
C VAL A 10 -19.79 7.52 -12.60
N THR A 11 -19.67 7.28 -11.29
CA THR A 11 -20.61 7.83 -10.29
C THR A 11 -20.65 9.36 -10.33
N ARG A 12 -19.48 10.02 -10.42
CA ARG A 12 -19.42 11.48 -10.49
C ARG A 12 -20.04 12.04 -11.78
N CYS A 13 -19.85 11.36 -12.91
CA CYS A 13 -20.47 11.73 -14.17
C CYS A 13 -21.99 11.62 -14.09
N ALA A 14 -22.52 10.54 -13.51
CA ALA A 14 -23.96 10.33 -13.37
C ALA A 14 -24.69 11.39 -12.56
N LEU A 15 -24.04 11.88 -11.50
CA LEU A 15 -24.59 12.90 -10.60
C LEU A 15 -24.31 14.32 -11.09
N SER A 16 -23.64 14.49 -12.24
CA SER A 16 -23.37 15.79 -12.80
C SER A 16 -24.55 16.25 -13.68
N PRO A 17 -25.19 17.39 -13.38
CA PRO A 17 -26.32 17.88 -14.19
C PRO A 17 -25.92 18.23 -15.64
N ASN A 18 -24.61 18.37 -15.91
CA ASN A 18 -24.08 18.68 -17.24
C ASN A 18 -23.82 17.43 -18.09
N VAL A 19 -23.85 16.23 -17.50
CA VAL A 19 -23.62 14.98 -18.22
C VAL A 19 -24.98 14.40 -18.59
N LYS A 20 -25.43 14.67 -19.81
CA LYS A 20 -26.76 14.22 -20.30
C LYS A 20 -26.83 12.72 -20.61
N LEU A 21 -25.67 12.07 -20.75
CA LEU A 21 -25.55 10.67 -21.17
C LEU A 21 -25.64 9.68 -20.00
N ILE A 22 -25.39 10.15 -18.78
CA ILE A 22 -25.36 9.33 -17.56
C ILE A 22 -26.19 10.09 -16.53
N SER A 23 -27.33 9.55 -16.13
CA SER A 23 -28.23 10.15 -15.12
C SER A 23 -28.23 9.37 -13.80
N GLU A 24 -28.73 10.00 -12.74
CA GLU A 24 -28.96 9.34 -11.44
C GLU A 24 -29.88 8.12 -11.59
N SER A 25 -30.96 8.24 -12.38
CA SER A 25 -31.83 7.10 -12.69
C SER A 25 -31.11 5.98 -13.43
N ASN A 26 -30.06 6.26 -14.22
CA ASN A 26 -29.26 5.20 -14.82
C ASN A 26 -28.45 4.46 -13.75
N ILE A 27 -27.86 5.17 -12.78
CA ILE A 27 -27.17 4.53 -11.65
C ILE A 27 -28.14 3.72 -10.80
N GLU A 28 -29.35 4.23 -10.55
CA GLU A 28 -30.40 3.52 -9.80
C GLU A 28 -30.92 2.29 -10.54
N GLU A 29 -31.21 2.41 -11.85
CA GLU A 29 -31.59 1.31 -12.73
C GLU A 29 -30.52 0.23 -12.73
N TRP A 30 -29.25 0.63 -12.87
CA TRP A 30 -28.14 -0.29 -12.77
C TRP A 30 -28.08 -0.93 -11.38
N SER A 31 -28.27 -0.16 -10.32
CA SER A 31 -28.25 -0.62 -8.92
C SER A 31 -29.51 -1.43 -8.50
N SER A 32 -30.52 -1.52 -9.36
CA SER A 32 -31.81 -2.17 -9.09
C SER A 32 -31.68 -3.70 -8.96
N PRO A 33 -32.61 -4.40 -8.28
CA PRO A 33 -32.52 -5.83 -8.03
C PRO A 33 -32.30 -6.72 -9.26
N ASP A 34 -32.86 -6.36 -10.42
CA ASP A 34 -32.76 -7.11 -11.67
C ASP A 34 -31.41 -6.89 -12.38
N HIS A 35 -30.78 -5.73 -12.12
CA HIS A 35 -29.44 -5.37 -12.60
C HIS A 35 -28.37 -5.43 -11.51
N ARG A 36 -28.70 -5.92 -10.30
CA ARG A 36 -27.77 -6.08 -9.16
C ARG A 36 -26.56 -6.94 -9.52
N GLN A 37 -26.66 -7.84 -10.48
CA GLN A 37 -25.50 -8.60 -10.96
C GLN A 37 -24.46 -7.71 -11.64
N TYR A 38 -24.89 -6.57 -12.18
CA TYR A 38 -24.06 -5.58 -12.83
C TYR A 38 -23.69 -4.43 -11.92
N PHE A 39 -24.52 -4.04 -10.92
CA PHE A 39 -24.29 -2.91 -10.01
C PHE A 39 -24.48 -3.16 -8.50
N ASN A 40 -24.37 -4.41 -7.99
CA ASN A 40 -24.29 -4.67 -6.55
C ASN A 40 -23.32 -3.68 -5.84
N PRO A 41 -23.74 -2.96 -4.80
CA PRO A 41 -22.84 -2.14 -4.03
C PRO A 41 -21.51 -2.85 -3.69
N ASP A 42 -21.50 -4.17 -3.51
CA ASP A 42 -20.28 -4.98 -3.26
C ASP A 42 -19.36 -5.27 -4.49
N TRP A 43 -19.77 -5.15 -5.77
CA TRP A 43 -18.90 -5.56 -6.93
C TRP A 43 -18.01 -4.45 -7.51
N LEU A 44 -18.42 -3.17 -7.55
CA LEU A 44 -17.51 -2.07 -7.97
C LEU A 44 -16.42 -1.81 -6.96
N LEU A 45 -16.66 -2.26 -5.74
CA LEU A 45 -15.82 -1.95 -4.61
C LEU A 45 -14.66 -2.92 -4.57
N GLY A 46 -13.48 -2.36 -4.69
CA GLY A 46 -12.29 -3.16 -4.81
C GLY A 46 -12.09 -3.73 -6.21
N ARG A 47 -12.95 -3.46 -7.20
CA ARG A 47 -12.74 -3.85 -8.61
C ARG A 47 -12.41 -2.67 -9.52
N GLU A 48 -11.84 -1.61 -8.94
CA GLU A 48 -11.57 -0.33 -9.62
C GLU A 48 -10.61 -0.42 -10.81
N PHE A 49 -9.98 -1.58 -10.99
CA PHE A 49 -8.92 -1.82 -11.96
C PHE A 49 -9.18 -3.06 -12.82
N GLU A 50 -10.28 -3.78 -12.59
CA GLU A 50 -10.64 -5.05 -13.19
C GLU A 50 -11.54 -4.82 -14.44
N LEU A 51 -11.00 -4.10 -15.42
CA LEU A 51 -11.76 -3.49 -16.52
C LEU A 51 -12.21 -4.46 -17.63
N TYR A 52 -11.58 -5.63 -17.74
CA TYR A 52 -11.93 -6.64 -18.76
C TYR A 52 -12.86 -7.74 -18.24
N GLU A 53 -13.37 -7.61 -17.02
CA GLU A 53 -14.41 -8.51 -16.53
C GLU A 53 -15.73 -8.21 -17.22
N SER A 54 -16.58 -9.24 -17.39
CA SER A 54 -17.79 -9.18 -18.22
C SER A 54 -18.72 -8.02 -17.83
N GLN A 55 -18.74 -7.63 -16.55
CA GLN A 55 -19.55 -6.53 -16.04
C GLN A 55 -19.00 -5.14 -16.38
N ALA A 56 -17.68 -4.95 -16.34
CA ALA A 56 -17.05 -3.67 -16.72
C ALA A 56 -17.18 -3.44 -18.24
N VAL A 57 -17.05 -4.50 -19.03
CA VAL A 57 -17.31 -4.50 -20.47
C VAL A 57 -18.77 -4.17 -20.76
N GLU A 58 -19.71 -4.75 -20.02
CA GLU A 58 -21.14 -4.47 -20.16
C GLU A 58 -21.47 -3.01 -19.79
N LEU A 59 -20.91 -2.49 -18.71
CA LEU A 59 -21.06 -1.07 -18.36
C LEU A 59 -20.48 -0.15 -19.44
N ALA A 60 -19.28 -0.44 -19.96
CA ALA A 60 -18.71 0.31 -21.07
C ALA A 60 -19.64 0.28 -22.29
N ARG A 61 -20.21 -0.89 -22.62
CA ARG A 61 -21.18 -1.06 -23.70
C ARG A 61 -22.45 -0.22 -23.50
N LEU A 62 -23.04 -0.25 -22.30
CA LEU A 62 -24.22 0.54 -21.95
C LEU A 62 -23.95 2.05 -22.05
N LEU A 63 -22.77 2.47 -21.61
CA LEU A 63 -22.32 3.86 -21.68
C LEU A 63 -21.82 4.30 -23.06
N LYS A 64 -21.76 3.37 -24.03
CA LYS A 64 -21.16 3.58 -25.36
C LYS A 64 -19.72 4.11 -25.27
N LEU A 65 -18.97 3.60 -24.31
CA LEU A 65 -17.55 3.89 -24.11
C LEU A 65 -16.69 2.77 -24.68
N ASP A 66 -15.56 3.14 -25.27
CA ASP A 66 -14.55 2.17 -25.69
C ASP A 66 -13.81 1.63 -24.46
N ILE A 67 -13.81 0.30 -24.30
CA ILE A 67 -13.16 -0.34 -23.16
C ILE A 67 -11.64 -0.20 -23.21
N ASP A 68 -11.04 -0.13 -24.40
CA ASP A 68 -9.60 0.04 -24.56
C ASP A 68 -9.18 1.47 -24.15
N GLU A 69 -10.02 2.47 -24.43
CA GLU A 69 -9.82 3.83 -23.94
C GLU A 69 -9.97 3.91 -22.41
N ILE A 70 -11.01 3.28 -21.85
CA ILE A 70 -11.17 3.20 -20.39
C ILE A 70 -9.94 2.52 -19.77
N ALA A 71 -9.51 1.38 -20.32
CA ALA A 71 -8.32 0.66 -19.86
C ALA A 71 -7.06 1.53 -19.92
N HIS A 72 -6.89 2.32 -20.98
CA HIS A 72 -5.77 3.23 -21.11
C HIS A 72 -5.69 4.23 -19.93
N PHE A 73 -6.83 4.81 -19.52
CA PHE A 73 -6.87 5.83 -18.46
C PHE A 73 -6.89 5.27 -17.04
N PHE A 74 -7.52 4.11 -16.82
CA PHE A 74 -7.84 3.61 -15.48
C PHE A 74 -7.07 2.35 -15.08
N ARG A 75 -6.30 1.71 -15.98
CA ARG A 75 -5.48 0.54 -15.62
C ARG A 75 -4.53 0.79 -14.44
N PRO A 76 -4.17 -0.27 -13.70
CA PRO A 76 -3.10 -0.20 -12.72
C PRO A 76 -1.80 0.33 -13.31
N ARG A 77 -1.06 1.09 -12.51
CA ARG A 77 0.27 1.58 -12.85
C ARG A 77 1.37 0.59 -12.45
N SER A 78 1.07 -0.36 -11.57
CA SER A 78 2.06 -1.25 -10.98
C SER A 78 1.45 -2.52 -10.37
N GLU A 79 2.32 -3.52 -10.11
CA GLU A 79 1.95 -4.72 -9.35
C GLU A 79 1.75 -4.47 -7.84
N PHE A 80 2.03 -3.27 -7.34
CA PHE A 80 1.81 -2.88 -5.93
C PHE A 80 0.34 -2.68 -5.56
N LEU A 81 -0.58 -3.09 -6.44
CA LEU A 81 -2.00 -2.90 -6.25
C LEU A 81 -2.52 -3.76 -5.08
N LEU A 82 -3.28 -3.13 -4.19
CA LEU A 82 -3.89 -3.82 -3.06
C LEU A 82 -4.96 -4.82 -3.51
N ALA A 83 -5.24 -5.79 -2.65
CA ALA A 83 -6.43 -6.61 -2.83
C ALA A 83 -7.69 -5.73 -2.82
N PRO A 84 -8.72 -6.08 -3.61
CA PRO A 84 -10.01 -5.40 -3.64
C PRO A 84 -10.51 -4.92 -2.27
N ALA A 85 -10.63 -5.85 -1.31
CA ALA A 85 -11.13 -5.60 0.05
C ALA A 85 -10.28 -4.61 0.86
N SER A 86 -9.03 -4.38 0.46
CA SER A 86 -8.08 -3.52 1.17
C SER A 86 -7.91 -2.14 0.52
N ARG A 87 -8.65 -1.85 -0.56
CA ARG A 87 -8.69 -0.55 -1.26
C ARG A 87 -9.66 0.43 -0.57
N VAL A 88 -9.55 0.51 0.76
CA VAL A 88 -10.40 1.29 1.67
C VAL A 88 -9.68 2.50 2.28
N ALA A 89 -8.43 2.74 1.88
CA ALA A 89 -7.65 3.90 2.30
C ALA A 89 -8.05 5.16 1.51
N TYR A 90 -8.07 6.31 2.18
CA TYR A 90 -8.42 7.60 1.59
C TYR A 90 -7.75 8.77 2.30
N CYS A 91 -7.68 9.91 1.62
CA CYS A 91 -7.29 11.17 2.23
C CYS A 91 -8.54 11.96 2.62
N HIS A 92 -8.78 12.15 3.93
CA HIS A 92 -9.91 12.92 4.44
C HIS A 92 -9.95 14.35 3.88
N LEU A 93 -8.79 15.02 3.76
CA LEU A 93 -8.69 16.37 3.19
C LEU A 93 -9.03 16.43 1.70
N CYS A 94 -8.68 15.41 0.90
CA CYS A 94 -9.10 15.35 -0.51
C CYS A 94 -10.62 15.20 -0.62
N ILE A 95 -11.19 14.32 0.20
CA ILE A 95 -12.63 14.06 0.22
C ILE A 95 -13.41 15.31 0.66
N GLN A 96 -12.96 15.99 1.71
CA GLN A 96 -13.53 17.26 2.16
C GLN A 96 -13.41 18.36 1.09
N SER A 97 -12.26 18.43 0.41
CA SER A 97 -12.05 19.40 -0.69
C SER A 97 -13.02 19.15 -1.84
N ASP A 98 -13.22 17.89 -2.26
CA ASP A 98 -14.17 17.56 -3.34
C ASP A 98 -15.58 18.08 -2.99
N VAL A 99 -16.05 17.83 -1.77
CA VAL A 99 -17.38 18.29 -1.30
C VAL A 99 -17.44 19.82 -1.20
N ALA A 100 -16.38 20.47 -0.69
CA ALA A 100 -16.31 21.93 -0.61
C ALA A 100 -16.42 22.59 -2.00
N PHE A 101 -15.89 21.93 -3.04
CA PHE A 101 -16.05 22.35 -4.44
C PHE A 101 -17.38 21.91 -5.08
N LYS A 102 -18.37 21.48 -4.29
CA LYS A 102 -19.67 20.98 -4.74
C LYS A 102 -19.54 19.81 -5.72
N ARG A 103 -18.53 18.96 -5.53
CA ARG A 103 -18.31 17.75 -6.33
C ARG A 103 -18.60 16.51 -5.49
N TYR A 104 -18.99 15.43 -6.17
CA TYR A 104 -19.04 14.12 -5.54
C TYR A 104 -17.63 13.71 -5.06
N PRO A 105 -17.47 13.23 -3.81
CA PRO A 105 -16.16 12.83 -3.30
C PRO A 105 -15.58 11.71 -4.16
N SER A 106 -14.38 11.93 -4.68
CA SER A 106 -13.81 11.00 -5.67
C SER A 106 -12.78 10.06 -5.03
N TRP A 107 -12.79 8.78 -5.42
CA TRP A 107 -11.80 7.81 -4.92
C TRP A 107 -10.54 7.84 -5.78
N ARG A 108 -9.37 8.01 -5.16
CA ARG A 108 -8.13 8.21 -5.91
C ARG A 108 -7.40 6.90 -6.18
N LYS A 109 -6.82 6.76 -7.38
CA LYS A 109 -6.04 5.57 -7.76
C LYS A 109 -4.80 5.41 -6.90
N SER A 110 -4.11 6.51 -6.60
CA SER A 110 -2.91 6.52 -5.78
C SER A 110 -3.12 5.94 -4.37
N TRP A 111 -4.34 5.90 -3.84
CA TRP A 111 -4.63 5.31 -2.52
C TRP A 111 -4.69 3.77 -2.53
N CYS A 112 -4.78 3.17 -3.73
CA CYS A 112 -4.99 1.75 -3.92
C CYS A 112 -3.68 0.93 -4.00
N TYR A 113 -2.53 1.54 -3.70
CA TYR A 113 -1.22 0.89 -3.80
C TYR A 113 -0.57 0.69 -2.42
N SER A 114 0.12 -0.44 -2.24
CA SER A 114 0.87 -0.75 -1.03
C SER A 114 2.08 0.17 -0.82
N THR A 115 2.58 0.79 -1.89
CA THR A 115 3.64 1.80 -1.86
C THR A 115 3.15 3.19 -1.47
N ASN A 116 1.85 3.37 -1.24
CA ASN A 116 1.23 4.65 -0.97
C ASN A 116 0.53 4.61 0.40
N ALA A 117 1.21 5.18 1.39
CA ALA A 117 0.74 5.40 2.76
C ALA A 117 0.24 6.82 2.98
N TYR A 118 0.84 7.80 2.30
CA TYR A 118 0.55 9.23 2.42
C TYR A 118 -0.07 9.81 1.16
N CYS A 119 -0.95 10.80 1.37
CA CYS A 119 -1.42 11.66 0.30
C CYS A 119 -0.32 12.62 -0.16
N PHE A 120 0.02 12.61 -1.46
CA PHE A 120 0.98 13.56 -2.03
C PHE A 120 0.52 15.03 -1.92
N GLN A 121 -0.79 15.27 -2.06
CA GLN A 121 -1.36 16.62 -2.07
C GLN A 121 -1.36 17.24 -0.67
N HIS A 122 -1.89 16.52 0.32
CA HIS A 122 -2.10 17.06 1.67
C HIS A 122 -1.04 16.63 2.68
N ARG A 123 -0.11 15.75 2.29
CA ARG A 123 1.01 15.27 3.13
C ARG A 123 0.55 14.67 4.47
N CYS A 124 -0.62 14.06 4.49
CA CYS A 124 -1.15 13.33 5.63
C CYS A 124 -1.14 11.82 5.38
N LEU A 125 -1.05 11.04 6.46
CA LEU A 125 -1.27 9.61 6.39
C LEU A 125 -2.70 9.35 5.89
N LEU A 126 -2.88 8.35 5.04
CA LEU A 126 -4.21 7.98 4.56
C LEU A 126 -5.02 7.40 5.73
N SER A 127 -6.24 7.88 5.89
CA SER A 127 -7.27 7.29 6.74
C SER A 127 -7.76 5.99 6.08
N PHE A 128 -8.48 5.13 6.82
CA PHE A 128 -9.11 3.96 6.23
C PHE A 128 -10.50 3.67 6.84
N LEU A 129 -11.36 3.05 6.03
CA LEU A 129 -12.65 2.53 6.49
C LEU A 129 -12.42 1.15 7.13
N GLY A 130 -12.94 0.95 8.35
CA GLY A 130 -12.76 -0.31 9.09
C GLY A 130 -13.74 -1.40 8.67
N ASP A 131 -14.86 -1.02 8.05
CA ASP A 131 -15.91 -1.93 7.62
C ASP A 131 -15.78 -2.31 6.15
N THR A 132 -16.41 -3.44 5.81
CA THR A 132 -16.50 -4.02 4.49
C THR A 132 -16.86 -2.99 3.42
N LEU A 133 -16.33 -3.23 2.22
CA LEU A 133 -16.70 -2.58 0.96
C LEU A 133 -18.20 -2.25 0.91
N VAL A 134 -18.54 -0.97 1.02
CA VAL A 134 -19.91 -0.43 0.90
C VAL A 134 -20.00 0.60 -0.24
N ALA A 135 -21.09 0.58 -1.03
CA ALA A 135 -21.19 1.37 -2.27
C ALA A 135 -20.95 2.85 -2.06
N ASP A 136 -21.31 3.33 -0.87
CA ASP A 136 -21.19 4.70 -0.44
C ASP A 136 -19.85 4.99 0.24
N LYS A 137 -18.80 4.18 0.02
CA LYS A 137 -17.50 4.35 0.71
C LYS A 137 -16.94 5.77 0.58
N GLN A 138 -17.21 6.46 -0.53
CA GLN A 138 -16.85 7.86 -0.75
C GLN A 138 -17.56 8.80 0.25
N TRP A 139 -18.87 8.63 0.42
CA TRP A 139 -19.66 9.40 1.39
C TRP A 139 -19.37 8.99 2.83
N LYS A 140 -19.20 7.70 3.11
CA LYS A 140 -18.76 7.24 4.44
C LYS A 140 -17.40 7.79 4.82
N ALA A 141 -16.46 7.85 3.88
CA ALA A 141 -15.17 8.49 4.09
C ALA A 141 -15.33 9.98 4.42
N PHE A 142 -16.26 10.68 3.76
CA PHE A 142 -16.57 12.07 4.10
C PHE A 142 -17.19 12.20 5.50
N CYS A 143 -18.24 11.41 5.80
CA CYS A 143 -18.94 11.44 7.08
C CYS A 143 -18.05 11.06 8.26
N LYS A 144 -17.10 10.13 8.06
CA LYS A 144 -16.12 9.77 9.08
C LYS A 144 -15.19 10.94 9.39
N GLY A 145 -14.78 11.71 8.38
CA GLY A 145 -14.13 13.02 8.56
C GLY A 145 -12.77 13.04 9.27
N ASP A 146 -12.30 11.90 9.77
CA ASP A 146 -11.18 11.83 10.70
C ASP A 146 -9.81 11.78 10.00
N ALA A 147 -8.84 12.41 10.67
CA ALA A 147 -7.43 12.23 10.36
C ALA A 147 -7.06 10.74 10.43
N GLY A 148 -6.17 10.32 9.53
CA GLY A 148 -5.66 8.96 9.49
C GLY A 148 -4.69 8.74 10.63
N ASP A 149 -5.18 8.70 11.87
CA ASP A 149 -4.39 8.26 13.01
C ASP A 149 -4.62 6.78 13.28
N TYR A 150 -3.53 6.14 13.70
CA TYR A 150 -3.36 4.69 13.68
C TYR A 150 -3.99 4.02 14.89
N LEU A 151 -4.92 3.08 14.65
CA LEU A 151 -5.38 2.07 15.62
C LEU A 151 -5.70 0.71 14.96
N PRO A 152 -4.72 -0.15 14.63
CA PRO A 152 -4.98 -1.56 14.38
C PRO A 152 -4.49 -2.38 15.57
N GLY A 153 -5.39 -3.20 16.10
CA GLY A 153 -5.15 -3.97 17.32
C GLY A 153 -5.71 -3.26 18.56
N LYS A 154 -5.95 -4.04 19.63
CA LYS A 154 -6.26 -3.49 20.96
C LYS A 154 -5.01 -2.74 21.46
N ARG A 155 -5.21 -1.61 22.17
CA ARG A 155 -4.12 -0.91 22.88
C ARG A 155 -3.21 -1.94 23.55
N GLY A 156 -1.93 -1.92 23.22
CA GLY A 156 -0.92 -2.75 23.87
C GLY A 156 -0.70 -2.35 25.33
N PHE A 157 0.36 -2.88 25.92
CA PHE A 157 0.72 -2.70 27.33
C PHE A 157 0.57 -1.24 27.78
N ALA A 158 -0.03 -1.06 28.97
CA ALA A 158 -0.44 0.22 29.58
C ALA A 158 0.71 1.22 29.84
N HIS A 159 1.94 0.95 29.38
CA HIS A 159 3.15 1.69 29.74
C HIS A 159 3.76 2.53 28.61
N ARG A 160 3.39 2.34 27.34
CA ARG A 160 3.90 3.19 26.24
C ARG A 160 3.05 4.44 26.06
N ARG A 161 3.70 5.59 25.87
CA ARG A 161 3.01 6.87 25.68
C ARG A 161 2.26 6.94 24.34
N SER A 162 2.76 6.22 23.32
CA SER A 162 2.24 6.27 21.95
C SER A 162 1.96 4.87 21.38
N HIS A 163 0.84 4.72 20.64
CA HIS A 163 0.49 3.47 19.94
C HIS A 163 1.34 3.22 18.69
N GLY A 164 2.04 4.25 18.23
CA GLY A 164 2.93 4.28 17.08
C GLY A 164 3.69 5.60 17.05
N ILE A 165 4.50 5.81 16.03
CA ILE A 165 5.22 7.05 15.74
C ILE A 165 4.20 8.19 15.56
N PRO A 166 4.25 9.27 16.36
CA PRO A 166 3.30 10.38 16.29
C PRO A 166 3.25 11.10 14.93
N ALA A 167 2.12 11.74 14.64
CA ALA A 167 1.99 12.57 13.45
C ALA A 167 2.85 13.82 13.53
N ASN A 168 3.80 13.96 12.60
CA ASN A 168 4.57 15.18 12.41
C ASN A 168 5.00 15.35 10.95
N ASN A 169 5.51 16.54 10.62
CA ASN A 169 5.95 16.87 9.25
C ASN A 169 7.14 16.02 8.79
N SER A 170 8.05 15.65 9.69
CA SER A 170 9.22 14.82 9.39
C SER A 170 8.80 13.41 8.95
N ARG A 171 7.85 12.80 9.67
CA ARG A 171 7.23 11.50 9.36
C ARG A 171 6.66 11.51 7.94
N ALA A 172 5.88 12.55 7.63
CA ALA A 172 5.26 12.73 6.33
C ALA A 172 6.31 12.89 5.23
N TRP A 173 7.29 13.77 5.46
CA TRP A 173 8.31 14.10 4.48
C TRP A 173 9.20 12.90 4.14
N LEU A 174 9.68 12.17 5.16
CA LEU A 174 10.50 10.96 4.98
C LEU A 174 9.74 9.90 4.18
N THR A 175 8.48 9.66 4.54
CA THR A 175 7.63 8.69 3.83
C THR A 175 7.42 9.10 2.37
N LEU A 176 7.02 10.35 2.14
CA LEU A 176 6.77 10.88 0.79
C LEU A 176 8.03 10.84 -0.09
N ARG A 177 9.23 11.02 0.49
CA ARG A 177 10.49 10.89 -0.24
C ARG A 177 10.63 9.51 -0.87
N VAL A 178 10.37 8.46 -0.09
CA VAL A 178 10.41 7.08 -0.59
C VAL A 178 9.28 6.82 -1.59
N GLN A 179 8.05 7.27 -1.31
CA GLN A 179 6.94 7.12 -2.27
C GLN A 179 7.25 7.79 -3.62
N SER A 180 7.83 8.99 -3.61
CA SER A 180 8.22 9.71 -4.82
C SER A 180 9.33 8.98 -5.58
N TRP A 181 10.30 8.37 -4.87
CA TRP A 181 11.34 7.57 -5.50
C TRP A 181 10.76 6.32 -6.17
N VAL A 182 9.86 5.60 -5.50
CA VAL A 182 9.18 4.43 -6.10
C VAL A 182 8.32 4.85 -7.30
N ASP A 183 7.58 5.96 -7.20
CA ASP A 183 6.77 6.50 -8.31
C ASP A 183 7.62 6.97 -9.51
N LYS A 184 8.89 7.32 -9.27
CA LYS A 184 9.85 7.59 -10.36
C LYS A 184 10.23 6.32 -11.10
N LEU A 185 10.36 5.17 -10.43
CA LEU A 185 10.68 3.89 -11.06
C LEU A 185 9.63 3.45 -12.09
N HIS A 186 8.38 3.89 -11.95
CA HIS A 186 7.32 3.63 -12.94
C HIS A 186 7.42 4.49 -14.20
N ARG A 187 8.18 5.60 -14.14
CA ARG A 187 8.26 6.60 -15.21
C ARG A 187 9.60 6.60 -15.94
N THR A 188 10.57 5.83 -15.47
CA THR A 188 11.90 5.71 -16.08
C THR A 188 12.22 4.27 -16.43
N SER A 189 12.98 4.05 -17.50
CA SER A 189 13.44 2.71 -17.89
C SER A 189 14.62 2.22 -17.03
N CYS A 190 15.50 3.15 -16.63
CA CYS A 190 16.64 2.89 -15.77
C CYS A 190 16.70 3.91 -14.62
N VAL A 191 17.45 3.56 -13.58
CA VAL A 191 17.74 4.42 -12.43
C VAL A 191 19.15 4.17 -11.94
N ILE A 192 19.80 5.21 -11.40
CA ILE A 192 21.02 5.06 -10.60
C ILE A 192 20.58 4.80 -9.17
N LEU A 193 21.02 3.68 -8.58
CA LEU A 193 20.67 3.37 -7.20
C LEU A 193 21.23 4.47 -6.27
N PRO A 194 20.44 4.98 -5.31
CA PRO A 194 20.88 6.07 -4.45
C PRO A 194 22.20 5.78 -3.76
N SER A 195 23.05 6.80 -3.66
CA SER A 195 24.37 6.71 -3.02
C SER A 195 25.30 5.63 -3.62
N SER A 196 25.10 5.27 -4.89
CA SER A 196 25.92 4.30 -5.62
C SER A 196 26.19 4.75 -7.06
N SER A 197 27.12 4.08 -7.72
CA SER A 197 27.36 4.20 -9.17
C SER A 197 26.62 3.14 -9.99
N ILE A 198 25.73 2.35 -9.37
CA ILE A 198 25.06 1.22 -10.01
C ILE A 198 23.88 1.75 -10.84
N VAL A 199 23.94 1.52 -12.15
CA VAL A 199 22.80 1.73 -13.06
C VAL A 199 22.03 0.42 -13.18
N ALA A 200 20.74 0.45 -12.86
CA ALA A 200 19.87 -0.72 -12.95
C ALA A 200 18.62 -0.42 -13.78
N LEU A 201 18.05 -1.46 -14.38
CA LEU A 201 16.72 -1.38 -15.00
C LEU A 201 15.69 -1.10 -13.90
N SER A 202 14.84 -0.11 -14.11
CA SER A 202 13.82 0.27 -13.13
C SER A 202 12.88 -0.91 -12.82
N SER A 203 12.60 -1.79 -13.78
CA SER A 203 11.82 -3.01 -13.54
C SER A 203 12.45 -3.93 -12.48
N LYS A 204 13.75 -4.21 -12.59
CA LYS A 204 14.45 -5.04 -11.60
C LYS A 204 14.49 -4.40 -10.21
N VAL A 205 14.65 -3.08 -10.16
CA VAL A 205 14.58 -2.33 -8.89
C VAL A 205 13.18 -2.41 -8.29
N ARG A 206 12.12 -2.28 -9.10
CA ARG A 206 10.73 -2.45 -8.63
C ARG A 206 10.48 -3.86 -8.10
N ASP A 207 10.93 -4.90 -8.80
CA ASP A 207 10.79 -6.29 -8.34
C ASP A 207 11.51 -6.52 -6.99
N THR A 208 12.67 -5.86 -6.80
CA THR A 208 13.42 -5.90 -5.55
C THR A 208 12.68 -5.17 -4.43
N VAL A 209 12.16 -3.97 -4.71
CA VAL A 209 11.32 -3.21 -3.78
C VAL A 209 10.08 -4.02 -3.40
N ALA A 210 9.45 -4.70 -4.36
CA ALA A 210 8.30 -5.57 -4.10
C ALA A 210 8.62 -6.74 -3.17
N LEU A 211 9.74 -7.43 -3.39
CA LEU A 211 10.16 -8.49 -2.48
C LEU A 211 10.37 -7.96 -1.05
N VAL A 212 11.13 -6.87 -0.89
CA VAL A 212 11.41 -6.26 0.42
C VAL A 212 10.13 -5.78 1.10
N LEU A 213 9.26 -5.09 0.35
CA LEU A 213 7.97 -4.63 0.83
C LEU A 213 7.10 -5.80 1.32
N ASN A 214 7.07 -6.91 0.57
CA ASN A 214 6.29 -8.09 0.93
C ASN A 214 6.83 -8.79 2.19
N LEU A 215 8.15 -8.87 2.36
CA LEU A 215 8.79 -9.40 3.57
C LEU A 215 8.42 -8.56 4.79
N LEU A 216 8.59 -7.24 4.67
CA LEU A 216 8.27 -6.28 5.74
C LEU A 216 6.80 -6.31 6.13
N LEU A 217 5.89 -6.50 5.17
CA LEU A 217 4.44 -6.49 5.37
C LEU A 217 3.84 -7.89 5.62
N SER A 218 4.66 -8.94 5.77
CA SER A 218 4.18 -10.30 6.02
C SER A 218 3.27 -10.35 7.26
N PRO A 219 2.07 -10.97 7.19
CA PRO A 219 1.13 -10.99 8.30
C PRO A 219 1.62 -11.91 9.42
N ARG A 220 1.14 -11.66 10.64
CA ARG A 220 1.22 -12.64 11.72
C ARG A 220 0.27 -13.80 11.42
N THR A 221 0.75 -15.03 11.55
CA THR A 221 -0.07 -16.24 11.53
C THR A 221 -0.02 -16.93 12.88
N ASP A 222 -0.70 -18.06 13.02
CA ASP A 222 -0.60 -18.87 14.25
C ASP A 222 0.81 -19.43 14.46
N ARG A 223 1.58 -19.63 13.38
CA ARG A 223 2.90 -20.27 13.41
C ARG A 223 4.06 -19.30 13.25
N ASN A 224 3.83 -18.17 12.61
CA ASN A 224 4.87 -17.22 12.28
C ASN A 224 4.54 -15.84 12.84
N ILE A 225 5.58 -15.17 13.34
CA ILE A 225 5.50 -13.77 13.72
C ILE A 225 5.26 -12.88 12.49
N ALA A 226 4.93 -11.60 12.73
CA ALA A 226 4.72 -10.64 11.65
C ALA A 226 6.06 -10.17 11.05
N GLY A 227 6.01 -9.63 9.82
CA GLY A 227 7.13 -8.88 9.25
C GLY A 227 7.39 -7.57 9.99
N GLY A 228 8.62 -7.07 9.91
CA GLY A 228 9.09 -5.94 10.72
C GLY A 228 8.24 -4.66 10.62
N ALA A 229 7.63 -4.36 9.48
CA ALA A 229 6.81 -3.15 9.34
C ALA A 229 5.46 -3.23 10.08
N ARG A 230 5.01 -4.44 10.44
CA ARG A 230 3.80 -4.68 11.22
C ARG A 230 4.04 -4.76 12.74
N ASP A 231 5.30 -4.74 13.18
CA ASP A 231 5.66 -4.99 14.58
C ASP A 231 6.62 -3.93 15.15
N GLN A 232 7.65 -3.51 14.39
CA GLN A 232 8.75 -2.70 14.91
C GLN A 232 8.31 -1.32 15.43
N PHE A 233 7.43 -0.64 14.70
CA PHE A 233 7.05 0.76 14.96
C PHE A 233 5.61 0.88 15.47
N THR A 234 5.09 -0.14 16.15
CA THR A 234 3.73 -0.15 16.69
C THR A 234 3.72 -0.80 18.06
N ALA A 235 3.00 -0.18 19.01
CA ALA A 235 2.75 -0.81 20.31
C ALA A 235 1.50 -1.72 20.27
N ALA A 236 0.75 -1.67 19.17
CA ALA A 236 -0.48 -2.42 19.01
C ALA A 236 -0.20 -3.89 18.67
N ARG A 237 -1.07 -4.78 19.16
CA ARG A 237 -0.94 -6.21 18.90
C ARG A 237 -1.30 -6.51 17.44
N PRO A 238 -0.43 -7.18 16.66
CA PRO A 238 -0.74 -7.54 15.28
C PRO A 238 -1.95 -8.48 15.22
N VAL A 239 -2.80 -8.26 14.22
CA VAL A 239 -3.94 -9.14 13.93
C VAL A 239 -3.40 -10.48 13.43
N ILE A 240 -3.89 -11.57 14.02
CA ILE A 240 -3.49 -12.94 13.65
C ILE A 240 -4.38 -13.41 12.50
N VAL A 241 -3.75 -13.87 11.43
CA VAL A 241 -4.42 -14.54 10.32
C VAL A 241 -4.48 -16.03 10.64
N HIS A 242 -5.69 -16.52 11.00
CA HIS A 242 -5.94 -17.92 11.32
C HIS A 242 -6.08 -18.79 10.06
N LYS A 243 -5.00 -18.85 9.28
CA LYS A 243 -4.90 -19.64 8.06
C LYS A 243 -3.49 -20.21 7.93
N LEU A 244 -3.39 -21.50 7.56
CA LEU A 244 -2.11 -22.08 7.17
C LEU A 244 -1.72 -21.52 5.80
N MET A 245 -0.54 -20.90 5.73
CA MET A 245 -0.07 -20.20 4.54
C MET A 245 1.42 -20.49 4.33
N SER A 246 1.79 -20.82 3.09
CA SER A 246 3.19 -20.87 2.66
C SER A 246 3.83 -19.48 2.68
N LEU A 247 5.17 -19.41 2.64
CA LEU A 247 5.90 -18.15 2.51
C LEU A 247 5.34 -17.26 1.38
N LYS A 248 5.18 -17.80 0.18
CA LYS A 248 4.68 -17.05 -0.99
C LYS A 248 3.28 -16.47 -0.74
N GLU A 249 2.38 -17.26 -0.13
CA GLU A 249 1.05 -16.79 0.21
C GLU A 249 1.08 -15.69 1.28
N ARG A 250 1.94 -15.81 2.30
CA ARG A 250 2.11 -14.78 3.35
C ARG A 250 2.63 -13.47 2.77
N LEU A 251 3.66 -13.53 1.92
CA LEU A 251 4.23 -12.37 1.24
C LEU A 251 3.17 -11.62 0.40
N GLN A 252 2.38 -12.35 -0.40
CA GLN A 252 1.33 -11.76 -1.21
C GLN A 252 0.18 -11.19 -0.37
N TYR A 253 -0.25 -11.92 0.66
CA TYR A 253 -1.33 -11.48 1.53
C TYR A 253 -0.96 -10.21 2.30
N GLY A 254 0.25 -10.18 2.84
CA GLY A 254 0.76 -9.08 3.66
C GLY A 254 0.73 -7.75 2.93
N ALA A 255 1.32 -7.70 1.74
CA ALA A 255 1.35 -6.47 0.94
C ALA A 255 -0.03 -6.05 0.45
N ARG A 256 -0.87 -7.02 0.03
CA ARG A 256 -2.21 -6.75 -0.50
C ARG A 256 -3.22 -6.30 0.56
N ASN A 257 -2.97 -6.57 1.84
CA ASN A 257 -3.89 -6.28 2.95
C ASN A 257 -3.28 -5.43 4.07
N SER A 258 -2.20 -4.71 3.77
CA SER A 258 -1.56 -3.80 4.73
C SER A 258 -2.40 -2.53 4.93
N VAL A 259 -2.42 -1.96 6.13
CA VAL A 259 -3.02 -0.64 6.38
C VAL A 259 -2.01 0.49 6.13
N PRO A 260 -2.46 1.76 5.92
CA PRO A 260 -1.55 2.87 5.59
C PRO A 260 -0.35 3.04 6.50
N TYR A 261 -0.52 2.83 7.81
CA TYR A 261 0.60 2.96 8.76
C TYR A 261 1.63 1.83 8.64
N GLU A 262 1.20 0.58 8.45
CA GLU A 262 2.14 -0.54 8.20
C GLU A 262 2.93 -0.28 6.91
N ARG A 263 2.27 0.28 5.88
CA ARG A 263 2.93 0.70 4.64
C ARG A 263 3.96 1.80 4.89
N MET A 264 3.62 2.81 5.71
CA MET A 264 4.55 3.86 6.11
C MET A 264 5.79 3.27 6.79
N SER A 265 5.60 2.37 7.75
CA SER A 265 6.70 1.65 8.43
C SER A 265 7.57 0.89 7.43
N ALA A 266 6.96 0.20 6.46
CA ALA A 266 7.71 -0.50 5.42
C ALA A 266 8.50 0.46 4.52
N LEU A 267 7.94 1.62 4.20
CA LEU A 267 8.63 2.65 3.43
C LEU A 267 9.83 3.25 4.18
N PHE A 268 9.79 3.34 5.52
CA PHE A 268 10.98 3.71 6.30
C PHE A 268 12.12 2.71 6.12
N PHE A 269 11.85 1.42 6.22
CA PHE A 269 12.85 0.38 5.95
C PHE A 269 13.35 0.42 4.50
N ILE A 270 12.46 0.58 3.52
CA ILE A 270 12.85 0.71 2.10
C ILE A 270 13.78 1.92 1.91
N GLY A 271 13.49 3.04 2.57
CA GLY A 271 14.34 4.23 2.52
C GLY A 271 15.77 3.98 3.00
N LEU A 272 15.94 3.16 4.05
CA LEU A 272 17.25 2.74 4.56
C LEU A 272 17.93 1.72 3.63
N ILE A 273 17.21 0.66 3.24
CA ILE A 273 17.74 -0.46 2.45
C ILE A 273 18.31 0.02 1.10
N PHE A 274 17.63 0.99 0.48
CA PHE A 274 18.02 1.56 -0.81
C PHE A 274 18.80 2.88 -0.68
N ASN A 275 19.23 3.28 0.53
CA ASN A 275 19.98 4.53 0.79
C ASN A 275 19.31 5.79 0.21
N ILE A 276 17.98 5.86 0.24
CA ILE A 276 17.20 6.99 -0.29
C ILE A 276 17.36 8.23 0.61
N TYR A 277 17.58 7.98 1.90
CA TYR A 277 17.80 9.01 2.89
C TYR A 277 19.24 9.52 2.83
N SER A 278 19.42 10.83 2.99
CA SER A 278 20.74 11.39 3.29
C SER A 278 21.12 11.10 4.76
N PRO A 279 22.40 11.20 5.16
CA PRO A 279 22.80 10.95 6.55
C PRO A 279 22.04 11.81 7.58
N LYS A 280 21.69 13.06 7.22
CA LYS A 280 20.87 13.93 8.08
C LYS A 280 19.44 13.43 8.24
N GLU A 281 18.89 12.84 7.20
CA GLU A 281 17.53 12.30 7.17
C GLU A 281 17.44 10.98 7.92
N GLU A 282 18.50 10.17 7.90
CA GLU A 282 18.60 8.96 8.73
C GLU A 282 18.64 9.30 10.22
N VAL A 283 19.41 10.32 10.62
CA VAL A 283 19.40 10.84 12.00
C VAL A 283 18.02 11.36 12.38
N LEU A 284 17.36 12.10 11.49
CA LEU A 284 16.00 12.58 11.72
C LEU A 284 15.01 11.42 11.91
N LEU A 285 15.08 10.39 11.08
CA LEU A 285 14.25 9.18 11.21
C LEU A 285 14.51 8.47 12.54
N ARG A 286 15.77 8.29 12.92
CA ARG A 286 16.16 7.67 14.20
C ARG A 286 15.58 8.43 15.38
N ASN A 287 15.80 9.75 15.46
CA ASN A 287 15.28 10.59 16.54
C ASN A 287 13.75 10.47 16.65
N LEU A 288 13.05 10.47 15.51
CA LEU A 288 11.60 10.35 15.44
C LEU A 288 11.07 8.98 15.91
N VAL A 289 11.83 7.91 15.68
CA VAL A 289 11.50 6.55 16.14
C VAL A 289 11.80 6.41 17.64
N GLU A 290 12.93 6.92 18.11
CA GLU A 290 13.38 6.86 19.50
C GLU A 290 12.54 7.75 20.42
N GLU A 291 12.17 8.96 19.99
CA GLU A 291 11.21 9.85 20.69
C GLU A 291 9.84 9.18 20.88
N ALA A 292 9.48 8.27 19.97
CA ALA A 292 8.26 7.48 20.05
C ALA A 292 8.42 6.18 20.86
N GLU A 293 9.56 6.01 21.56
CA GLU A 293 9.88 4.84 22.40
C GLU A 293 9.95 3.53 21.59
N PHE A 294 10.39 3.59 20.32
CA PHE A 294 10.68 2.43 19.48
C PHE A 294 12.17 2.30 19.20
N GLU A 295 12.63 1.07 18.93
CA GLU A 295 14.02 0.80 18.60
C GLU A 295 14.24 0.95 17.09
N MET A 296 15.26 1.74 16.74
CA MET A 296 15.73 1.89 15.37
C MET A 296 16.85 0.87 15.13
N PRO A 297 16.80 0.06 14.05
CA PRO A 297 17.90 -0.83 13.71
C PRO A 297 19.17 -0.05 13.39
N ASP A 298 20.32 -0.57 13.85
CA ASP A 298 21.60 0.14 13.76
C ASP A 298 22.28 0.03 12.40
N ASP A 299 22.05 -1.07 11.68
CA ASP A 299 22.69 -1.33 10.40
C ASP A 299 21.82 -2.13 9.42
N LEU A 300 22.27 -2.17 8.16
CA LEU A 300 21.60 -2.91 7.09
C LEU A 300 21.52 -4.41 7.36
N LYS A 301 22.48 -4.99 8.09
CA LYS A 301 22.47 -6.41 8.45
C LYS A 301 21.32 -6.71 9.41
N THR A 302 21.12 -5.87 10.40
CA THR A 302 20.02 -5.94 11.37
C THR A 302 18.68 -5.77 10.67
N ILE A 303 18.58 -4.81 9.73
CA ILE A 303 17.39 -4.66 8.89
C ILE A 303 17.11 -5.92 8.05
N GLY A 304 18.16 -6.55 7.49
CA GLY A 304 18.05 -7.84 6.80
C GLY A 304 17.47 -8.93 7.70
N LEU A 305 17.96 -9.02 8.94
CA LEU A 305 17.48 -9.99 9.93
C LEU A 305 16.02 -9.74 10.30
N ILE A 306 15.62 -8.48 10.51
CA ILE A 306 14.23 -8.08 10.75
C ILE A 306 13.32 -8.49 9.57
N CYS A 307 13.78 -8.31 8.33
CA CYS A 307 13.02 -8.72 7.14
C CYS A 307 12.84 -10.24 7.04
N GLY A 308 13.84 -11.02 7.48
CA GLY A 308 13.82 -12.48 7.44
C GLY A 308 13.22 -13.15 8.68
N HIS A 309 12.97 -12.42 9.77
CA HIS A 309 12.65 -13.00 11.08
C HIS A 309 11.38 -13.86 11.09
N HIS A 310 10.43 -13.57 10.20
CA HIS A 310 9.19 -14.36 10.08
C HIS A 310 9.32 -15.60 9.17
N VAL A 311 10.49 -15.84 8.59
CA VAL A 311 10.76 -16.93 7.64
C VAL A 311 11.34 -18.11 8.39
N ASP A 312 10.67 -19.25 8.32
CA ASP A 312 11.12 -20.46 9.00
C ASP A 312 12.31 -21.07 8.26
N ALA A 313 13.10 -21.89 8.95
CA ALA A 313 14.26 -22.54 8.34
C ALA A 313 13.91 -23.42 7.13
N LEU A 314 12.73 -24.04 7.14
CA LEU A 314 12.21 -24.84 6.01
C LEU A 314 11.86 -23.97 4.79
N GLU A 315 11.66 -22.67 4.97
CA GLU A 315 11.30 -21.74 3.90
C GLU A 315 12.52 -20.97 3.36
N LEU A 316 13.69 -21.13 3.98
CA LEU A 316 14.89 -20.36 3.66
C LEU A 316 15.36 -20.61 2.22
N ASP A 317 15.23 -21.82 1.69
CA ASP A 317 15.55 -22.11 0.30
C ASP A 317 14.58 -21.44 -0.68
N THR A 318 13.30 -21.35 -0.30
CA THR A 318 12.32 -20.59 -1.09
C THR A 318 12.68 -19.09 -1.08
N LEU A 319 13.09 -18.55 0.07
CA LEU A 319 13.55 -17.16 0.16
C LEU A 319 14.82 -16.92 -0.68
N ARG A 320 15.80 -17.83 -0.64
CA ARG A 320 17.01 -17.75 -1.48
C ARG A 320 16.67 -17.72 -2.97
N GLN A 321 15.73 -18.56 -3.41
CA GLN A 321 15.23 -18.55 -4.78
C GLN A 321 14.61 -17.20 -5.15
N LEU A 322 13.70 -16.68 -4.30
CA LEU A 322 13.06 -15.38 -4.52
C LEU A 322 14.07 -14.21 -4.61
N VAL A 323 15.15 -14.27 -3.82
CA VAL A 323 16.26 -13.28 -3.85
C VAL A 323 17.13 -13.44 -5.10
N ALA A 324 17.39 -14.67 -5.56
CA ALA A 324 18.18 -14.92 -6.77
C ALA A 324 17.42 -14.56 -8.07
N GLU A 325 16.09 -14.67 -8.06
CA GLU A 325 15.24 -14.28 -9.19
C GLU A 325 15.47 -12.81 -9.59
N ASN A 326 15.56 -12.54 -10.90
CA ASN A 326 15.68 -11.19 -11.47
C ASN A 326 16.86 -10.34 -10.96
N ASP A 327 17.96 -10.99 -10.54
CA ASP A 327 19.19 -10.35 -10.06
C ASP A 327 18.96 -9.39 -8.87
N LYS A 328 17.99 -9.68 -7.99
CA LYS A 328 17.72 -8.81 -6.82
C LYS A 328 18.92 -8.77 -5.86
N ASP A 329 19.70 -9.84 -5.81
CA ASP A 329 20.97 -9.93 -5.07
C ASP A 329 22.03 -8.92 -5.53
N LYS A 330 22.01 -8.51 -6.81
CA LYS A 330 22.91 -7.47 -7.35
C LYS A 330 22.44 -6.06 -7.01
N ILE A 331 21.16 -5.90 -6.64
CA ILE A 331 20.55 -4.61 -6.28
C ILE A 331 20.65 -4.37 -4.78
N LEU A 332 20.46 -5.42 -3.98
CA LEU A 332 20.54 -5.36 -2.53
C LEU A 332 21.99 -5.30 -2.07
N SER A 333 22.23 -4.56 -0.97
CA SER A 333 23.57 -4.50 -0.40
C SER A 333 24.00 -5.85 0.19
N ASN A 334 25.29 -6.16 0.10
CA ASN A 334 25.86 -7.35 0.73
C ASN A 334 25.62 -7.40 2.25
N ALA A 335 25.61 -6.25 2.92
CA ALA A 335 25.34 -6.16 4.35
C ALA A 335 23.90 -6.61 4.67
N PHE A 336 22.92 -6.12 3.90
CA PHE A 336 21.52 -6.52 4.02
C PHE A 336 21.33 -8.01 3.74
N LEU A 337 21.90 -8.52 2.65
CA LEU A 337 21.80 -9.93 2.27
C LEU A 337 22.38 -10.88 3.33
N LYS A 338 23.48 -10.51 3.99
CA LYS A 338 24.04 -11.29 5.11
C LYS A 338 23.09 -11.42 6.30
N GLY A 339 22.26 -10.40 6.52
CA GLY A 339 21.22 -10.43 7.55
C GLY A 339 19.98 -11.21 7.14
N LEU A 340 19.53 -11.02 5.90
CA LEU A 340 18.32 -11.68 5.36
C LEU A 340 18.51 -13.17 5.13
N LEU A 341 19.71 -13.57 4.69
CA LEU A 341 20.07 -14.95 4.36
C LEU A 341 21.29 -15.38 5.17
N PRO A 342 21.17 -15.54 6.50
CA PRO A 342 22.29 -15.96 7.31
C PRO A 342 22.79 -17.32 6.81
N ARG A 343 24.07 -17.36 6.44
CA ARG A 343 24.78 -18.62 6.24
C ARG A 343 25.10 -19.11 7.66
N GLU A 344 24.51 -20.24 8.06
CA GLU A 344 24.78 -21.00 9.29
C GLU A 344 23.98 -20.60 10.56
N GLN A 345 22.97 -21.42 10.87
CA GLN A 345 22.47 -21.71 12.23
C GLN A 345 22.07 -23.20 12.38
N TRP A 346 22.67 -24.11 11.61
CA TRP A 346 22.36 -25.55 11.67
C TRP A 346 23.62 -26.38 11.79
N GLN A 347 24.25 -26.30 12.96
CA GLN A 347 24.97 -27.41 13.58
C GLN A 347 24.59 -27.40 15.07
N GLY A 348 23.71 -28.33 15.42
CA GLY A 348 23.28 -28.63 16.79
C GLY A 348 22.70 -30.04 16.78
#